data_AF-E8WTX6-F1
#
_entry.id   AF-E8WTX6-F1
#
_cell.length_a   1.000
_cell.length_b   1.000
_cell.length_c   1.000
_cell.angle_alpha   90.00
_cell.angle_beta   90.00
_cell.angle_gamma   90.00
#
_symmetry.space_group_name_H-M   'P 1'
#
loop_
_entity.id
_entity.type
_entity.pdbx_description
1 polymer ?
#
loop_
_entity_poly.entity_id
_entity_poly.type
_entity_poly.pdbx_seq_one_letter_code
_entity_poly.pdbx_strand_id
1 'polypeptide(L)'
;MIKPYDALKEIGNQLDQDIFPRIKDGGLVTPSDTASPTLTWAKENEYEEYRKRRSETRPWTGTAGGERETRGCRSSSATAPSLCTGLQNQYEDELTAIQQAYPNTRVWQQPEGLWLLTESLLLPGLWQKALFLTGIPFSKRYIVRSWGFWMGIPLANPSWIGPRHTNLPDGSVCAFEPRDGTWKLGDSLVTLIDLYTLWALRHLHLQVFHRWPGRQVAHFVHERLTEIKQDEFCGCGSDRNYGDCCQNRDLNSNRLQEAIRFIDFGVRTPPKPVTDFILTLHPPKLLEVLPKSKIGIRGDISLEIGSH
;
A
#
# COMPACT_ATOMS: atom_id res chain seq x y z
N MET A 1 32.11 -4.86 9.38
CA MET A 1 30.66 -4.68 9.54
C MET A 1 30.31 -3.31 9.00
N ILE A 2 29.47 -3.21 7.97
CA ILE A 2 29.04 -1.92 7.39
C ILE A 2 28.21 -1.20 8.47
N LYS A 3 28.42 0.10 8.66
CA LYS A 3 27.61 0.87 9.62
C LYS A 3 26.17 0.96 9.10
N PRO A 4 25.15 0.97 9.98
CA PRO A 4 23.74 0.98 9.54
C PRO A 4 23.42 2.12 8.57
N TYR A 5 24.02 3.30 8.81
CA TYR A 5 23.87 4.47 7.95
C TYR A 5 24.44 4.26 6.53
N ASP A 6 25.62 3.66 6.42
CA ASP A 6 26.27 3.40 5.13
C ASP A 6 25.46 2.36 4.33
N ALA A 7 24.93 1.34 5.01
CA ALA A 7 24.06 0.34 4.40
C ALA A 7 22.74 0.96 3.91
N LEU A 8 22.11 1.83 4.71
CA LEU A 8 20.88 2.52 4.30
C LEU A 8 21.10 3.39 3.07
N LYS A 9 22.22 4.13 3.02
CA LYS A 9 22.60 4.96 1.87
C LYS A 9 22.81 4.12 0.62
N GLU A 10 23.54 3.01 0.75
CA GLU A 10 23.79 2.10 -0.36
C GLU A 10 22.50 1.51 -0.91
N ILE A 11 21.60 1.02 -0.04
CA ILE A 11 20.29 0.51 -0.47
C ILE A 11 19.49 1.61 -1.18
N GLY A 12 19.54 2.85 -0.68
CA GLY A 12 18.92 3.99 -1.36
C GLY A 12 19.42 4.20 -2.79
N ASN A 13 20.75 4.19 -2.98
CA ASN A 13 21.37 4.30 -4.30
C ASN A 13 21.03 3.13 -5.23
N GLN A 14 20.90 1.92 -4.68
CA GLN A 14 20.50 0.73 -5.43
C GLN A 14 19.04 0.84 -5.89
N LEU A 15 18.14 1.29 -5.01
CA LEU A 15 16.74 1.52 -5.35
C LEU A 15 16.56 2.58 -6.43
N ASP A 16 17.39 3.64 -6.43
CA ASP A 16 17.42 4.63 -7.51
C ASP A 16 17.82 4.03 -8.88
N GLN A 17 18.52 2.90 -8.87
CA GLN A 17 18.92 2.15 -10.06
C GLN A 17 18.01 0.95 -10.36
N ASP A 18 16.85 0.85 -9.69
CA ASP A 18 15.93 -0.28 -9.80
C ASP A 18 16.56 -1.63 -9.37
N ILE A 19 17.54 -1.56 -8.46
CA ILE A 19 18.18 -2.71 -7.84
C ILE A 19 17.58 -2.88 -6.44
N PHE A 20 16.78 -3.93 -6.29
CA PHE A 20 16.09 -4.20 -5.02
C PHE A 20 17.01 -4.92 -4.03
N PRO A 21 16.93 -4.59 -2.73
CA PRO A 21 17.70 -5.28 -1.70
C PRO A 21 17.12 -6.66 -1.40
N ARG A 22 17.87 -7.48 -0.66
CA ARG A 22 17.39 -8.75 -0.13
C ARG A 22 16.85 -8.58 1.28
N ILE A 23 15.71 -9.20 1.56
CA ILE A 23 15.12 -9.24 2.89
C ILE A 23 15.34 -10.65 3.45
N LYS A 24 15.92 -10.69 4.65
CA LYS A 24 16.17 -11.91 5.41
C LYS A 24 15.18 -11.99 6.57
N ASP A 25 15.12 -13.17 7.18
CA ASP A 25 14.32 -13.42 8.39
C ASP A 25 14.48 -12.29 9.43
N GLY A 26 13.37 -11.97 10.09
CA GLY A 26 13.21 -10.83 10.98
C GLY A 26 13.07 -9.50 10.26
N GLY A 27 12.91 -9.49 8.93
CA GLY A 27 12.82 -8.26 8.13
C GLY A 27 14.14 -7.50 8.07
N LEU A 28 15.27 -8.22 8.06
CA LEU A 28 16.61 -7.63 7.93
C LEU A 28 16.93 -7.39 6.46
N VAL A 29 17.05 -6.12 6.10
CA VAL A 29 17.35 -5.71 4.73
C VAL A 29 18.85 -5.63 4.53
N THR A 30 19.31 -6.20 3.42
CA THR A 30 20.72 -6.18 3.03
C THR A 30 20.86 -5.68 1.59
N PRO A 31 21.89 -4.86 1.28
CA PRO A 31 22.18 -4.49 -0.11
C PRO A 31 22.31 -5.74 -0.99
N SER A 32 21.96 -5.59 -2.27
CA SER A 32 22.16 -6.66 -3.25
C SER A 32 23.63 -6.74 -3.67
N ASP A 33 24.16 -7.97 -3.74
CA ASP A 33 25.59 -8.21 -4.01
C ASP A 33 25.99 -7.95 -5.48
N THR A 34 25.05 -7.97 -6.44
CA THR A 34 25.20 -7.50 -7.85
C THR A 34 23.90 -7.75 -8.64
N ALA A 35 23.67 -6.96 -9.71
CA ALA A 35 22.45 -6.93 -10.54
C ALA A 35 22.00 -8.31 -11.02
N SER A 36 21.05 -8.92 -10.30
CA SER A 36 20.38 -10.13 -10.75
C SER A 36 18.88 -10.00 -10.44
N PRO A 37 18.02 -10.03 -11.46
CA PRO A 37 16.60 -9.79 -11.34
C PRO A 37 15.95 -11.04 -10.78
N THR A 38 16.04 -11.26 -9.47
CA THR A 38 15.45 -12.46 -8.83
C THR A 38 14.13 -12.18 -8.16
N LEU A 39 13.46 -11.15 -8.67
CA LEU A 39 12.14 -10.74 -8.29
C LEU A 39 11.71 -9.91 -9.51
N THR A 40 11.06 -10.56 -10.48
CA THR A 40 10.34 -9.86 -11.55
C THR A 40 9.17 -9.15 -10.90
N TRP A 41 9.44 -8.00 -10.30
CA TRP A 41 8.41 -7.05 -9.92
C TRP A 41 7.98 -6.47 -11.25
N ALA A 42 6.69 -6.65 -11.57
CA ALA A 42 6.12 -6.12 -12.78
C ALA A 42 6.54 -4.66 -12.88
N LYS A 43 7.07 -4.28 -14.05
CA LYS A 43 7.32 -2.88 -14.37
C LYS A 43 6.09 -2.08 -13.96
N GLU A 44 6.24 -1.08 -13.10
CA GLU A 44 5.19 -0.14 -12.65
C GLU A 44 4.57 0.68 -13.83
N ASN A 45 4.78 0.25 -15.08
CA ASN A 45 4.52 0.97 -16.33
C ASN A 45 3.24 0.52 -17.06
N GLU A 46 2.52 -0.52 -16.62
CA GLU A 46 1.43 -1.10 -17.43
C GLU A 46 0.11 -0.29 -17.45
N TYR A 47 0.02 0.85 -16.73
CA TYR A 47 -1.19 1.68 -16.76
C TYR A 47 -1.31 2.66 -17.94
N GLU A 48 -0.23 2.95 -18.67
CA GLU A 48 -0.32 3.90 -19.79
C GLU A 48 -0.85 3.27 -21.09
N GLU A 49 -0.61 1.97 -21.34
CA GLU A 49 -1.02 1.36 -22.62
C GLU A 49 -2.53 1.21 -22.76
N TYR A 50 -3.27 1.08 -21.65
CA TYR A 50 -4.72 0.89 -21.71
C TYR A 50 -5.51 2.17 -22.04
N ARG A 51 -4.89 3.37 -21.90
CA ARG A 51 -5.58 4.64 -22.18
C ARG A 51 -5.39 5.18 -23.60
N LYS A 52 -4.46 4.63 -24.40
CA LYS A 52 -4.24 5.09 -25.79
C LYS A 52 -5.14 4.44 -26.85
N ARG A 53 -5.95 3.43 -26.50
CA ARG A 53 -6.94 2.80 -27.42
C ARG A 53 -8.37 3.10 -27.00
N ARG A 54 -8.82 4.34 -27.20
CA ARG A 54 -10.26 4.62 -27.33
C ARG A 54 -10.48 5.52 -28.53
N SER A 55 -11.02 4.92 -29.58
CA SER A 55 -11.48 5.58 -30.80
C SER A 55 -12.60 6.58 -30.48
N GLU A 56 -12.50 7.76 -31.11
CA GLU A 56 -13.50 8.83 -31.05
C GLU A 56 -14.91 8.29 -31.32
N THR A 57 -15.80 8.40 -30.33
CA THR A 57 -17.22 8.08 -30.53
C THR A 57 -18.01 9.37 -30.56
N ARG A 58 -18.67 9.60 -31.71
CA ARG A 58 -19.49 10.76 -32.06
C ARG A 58 -20.69 10.97 -31.11
N PRO A 59 -21.25 12.18 -31.03
CA PRO A 59 -22.39 12.49 -30.17
C PRO A 59 -23.68 11.89 -30.72
N TRP A 60 -24.49 11.29 -29.85
CA TRP A 60 -25.85 10.84 -30.16
C TRP A 60 -26.89 11.76 -29.51
N THR A 61 -27.86 12.20 -30.32
CA THR A 61 -29.02 13.04 -29.97
C THR A 61 -30.33 12.23 -29.82
N GLY A 62 -31.18 12.62 -28.85
CA GLY A 62 -32.61 12.26 -28.74
C GLY A 62 -32.94 11.04 -27.85
N THR A 63 -34.06 10.90 -27.14
CA THR A 63 -35.28 11.73 -26.89
C THR A 63 -36.03 11.12 -25.68
N ALA A 64 -36.99 11.85 -25.12
CA ALA A 64 -37.73 11.60 -23.87
C ALA A 64 -38.67 10.37 -23.80
N GLY A 65 -39.02 9.97 -22.57
CA GLY A 65 -40.36 9.47 -22.20
C GLY A 65 -40.42 8.10 -21.53
N GLY A 66 -40.96 8.04 -20.31
CA GLY A 66 -41.47 6.80 -19.72
C GLY A 66 -41.39 6.71 -18.19
N GLU A 67 -42.27 7.42 -17.48
CA GLU A 67 -42.59 7.13 -16.08
C GLU A 67 -43.11 5.69 -15.94
N ARG A 68 -42.57 4.93 -14.97
CA ARG A 68 -43.26 3.76 -14.44
C ARG A 68 -42.96 3.54 -12.97
N GLU A 69 -44.02 3.15 -12.29
CA GLU A 69 -44.26 3.20 -10.86
C GLU A 69 -43.32 2.35 -10.01
N THR A 70 -43.08 2.87 -8.82
CA THR A 70 -42.43 2.29 -7.67
C THR A 70 -43.14 1.02 -7.20
N ARG A 71 -42.62 -0.16 -7.57
CA ARG A 71 -42.89 -1.41 -6.86
C ARG A 71 -41.78 -1.68 -5.85
N GLY A 72 -42.18 -1.70 -4.58
CA GLY A 72 -41.32 -1.80 -3.41
C GLY A 72 -40.32 -2.94 -3.47
N CYS A 73 -39.07 -2.61 -3.19
CA CYS A 73 -38.01 -3.58 -2.99
C CYS A 73 -37.96 -3.92 -1.49
N ARG A 74 -38.27 -5.19 -1.19
CA ARG A 74 -38.10 -5.78 0.15
C ARG A 74 -36.68 -5.50 0.65
N SER A 75 -36.59 -5.04 1.90
CA SER A 75 -35.37 -5.01 2.69
C SER A 75 -34.60 -6.33 2.55
N SER A 76 -33.43 -6.28 1.91
CA SER A 76 -32.49 -7.38 1.91
C SER A 76 -31.88 -7.46 3.31
N SER A 77 -32.23 -8.50 4.05
CA SER A 77 -31.50 -8.88 5.26
C SER A 77 -30.01 -8.98 4.95
N ALA A 78 -29.19 -8.43 5.84
CA ALA A 78 -27.73 -8.44 5.74
C ALA A 78 -27.25 -9.89 5.56
N THR A 79 -26.94 -10.26 4.32
CA THR A 79 -26.39 -11.58 4.01
C THR A 79 -24.97 -11.60 4.54
N ALA A 80 -24.66 -12.53 5.46
CA ALA A 80 -23.32 -12.71 6.00
C ALA A 80 -22.31 -12.83 4.84
N PRO A 81 -21.12 -12.19 4.94
CA PRO A 81 -20.13 -12.28 3.88
C PRO A 81 -19.76 -13.74 3.62
N SER A 82 -19.80 -14.14 2.35
CA SER A 82 -19.40 -15.49 1.94
C SER A 82 -17.90 -15.67 2.19
N LEU A 83 -17.57 -16.51 3.18
CA LEU A 83 -16.20 -16.91 3.50
C LEU A 83 -15.69 -17.91 2.45
N CYS A 84 -14.41 -17.83 2.13
CA CYS A 84 -13.73 -18.73 1.21
C CYS A 84 -12.86 -19.68 2.02
N THR A 85 -13.35 -20.90 2.25
CA THR A 85 -12.63 -21.95 2.99
C THR A 85 -11.26 -22.25 2.40
N GLY A 86 -11.09 -22.13 1.07
CA GLY A 86 -9.78 -22.28 0.42
C GLY A 86 -8.77 -21.22 0.84
N LEU A 87 -9.18 -19.95 0.95
CA LEU A 87 -8.29 -18.87 1.42
C LEU A 87 -7.95 -19.02 2.90
N GLN A 88 -8.92 -19.46 3.71
CA GLN A 88 -8.71 -19.74 5.11
C GLN A 88 -7.62 -20.80 5.30
N ASN A 89 -7.80 -21.99 4.72
CA ASN A 89 -6.84 -23.09 4.84
C ASN A 89 -5.45 -22.66 4.37
N GLN A 90 -5.37 -21.96 3.23
CA GLN A 90 -4.10 -21.50 2.69
C GLN A 90 -3.35 -20.60 3.67
N TYR A 91 -4.01 -19.58 4.22
CA TYR A 91 -3.35 -18.66 5.13
C TYR A 91 -3.03 -19.27 6.49
N GLU A 92 -3.86 -20.21 6.95
CA GLU A 92 -3.56 -21.01 8.15
C GLU A 92 -2.31 -21.89 7.95
N ASP A 93 -2.15 -22.51 6.78
CA ASP A 93 -0.98 -23.31 6.42
C ASP A 93 0.31 -22.46 6.36
N GLU A 94 0.18 -21.17 5.97
CA GLU A 94 1.30 -20.24 5.90
C GLU A 94 1.74 -19.66 7.26
N LEU A 95 0.95 -19.81 8.33
CA LEU A 95 1.28 -19.25 9.64
C LEU A 95 2.62 -19.76 10.18
N THR A 96 2.96 -21.02 9.91
CA THR A 96 4.25 -21.61 10.30
C THR A 96 5.41 -20.91 9.57
N ALA A 97 5.26 -20.67 8.26
CA ALA A 97 6.29 -19.98 7.46
C ALA A 97 6.49 -18.54 7.93
N ILE A 98 5.40 -17.82 8.27
CA ILE A 98 5.49 -16.47 8.84
C ILE A 98 6.19 -16.48 10.19
N GLN A 99 5.86 -17.43 11.07
CA GLN A 99 6.52 -17.53 12.38
C GLN A 99 7.99 -17.90 12.27
N GLN A 100 8.40 -18.64 11.23
CA GLN A 100 9.81 -18.91 10.97
C GLN A 100 10.53 -17.67 10.43
N ALA A 101 9.98 -17.04 9.39
CA ALA A 101 10.57 -15.85 8.77
C ALA A 101 10.52 -14.63 9.69
N TYR A 102 9.48 -14.49 10.53
CA TYR A 102 9.26 -13.39 11.46
C TYR A 102 8.84 -13.91 12.84
N PRO A 103 9.81 -14.36 13.68
CA PRO A 103 9.55 -15.05 14.94
C PRO A 103 8.74 -14.28 15.98
N ASN A 104 8.74 -12.95 15.91
CA ASN A 104 8.00 -12.10 16.84
C ASN A 104 6.56 -11.80 16.37
N THR A 105 6.09 -12.45 15.30
CA THR A 105 4.73 -12.25 14.80
C THR A 105 3.69 -12.77 15.79
N ARG A 106 2.73 -11.91 16.13
CA ARG A 106 1.53 -12.29 16.90
C ARG A 106 0.35 -12.45 15.96
N VAL A 107 -0.46 -13.45 16.23
CA VAL A 107 -1.63 -13.82 15.40
C VAL A 107 -2.87 -13.79 16.26
N TRP A 108 -3.92 -13.12 15.79
CA TRP A 108 -5.27 -13.23 16.34
C TRP A 108 -6.20 -13.75 15.25
N GLN A 109 -6.76 -14.94 15.48
CA GLN A 109 -7.71 -15.56 14.57
C GLN A 109 -9.12 -15.03 14.87
N GLN A 110 -9.88 -14.76 13.82
CA GLN A 110 -11.30 -14.43 13.85
C GLN A 110 -12.02 -15.29 12.80
N PRO A 111 -13.33 -15.55 12.94
CA PRO A 111 -14.08 -16.33 11.95
C PRO A 111 -13.95 -15.78 10.52
N GLU A 112 -13.79 -14.46 10.38
CA GLU A 112 -13.75 -13.78 9.09
C GLU A 112 -12.33 -13.56 8.53
N GLY A 113 -11.28 -13.91 9.28
CA GLY A 113 -9.90 -13.70 8.87
C GLY A 113 -8.90 -13.61 10.03
N LEU A 114 -7.76 -12.99 9.77
CA LEU A 114 -6.62 -12.93 10.68
C LEU A 114 -6.18 -11.49 10.90
N TRP A 115 -5.73 -11.20 12.12
CA TRP A 115 -4.83 -10.09 12.40
C TRP A 115 -3.42 -10.61 12.64
N LEU A 116 -2.44 -10.02 11.98
CA LEU A 116 -1.02 -10.23 12.21
C LEU A 116 -0.40 -8.94 12.75
N LEU A 117 0.36 -9.04 13.83
CA LEU A 117 1.28 -7.99 14.26
C LEU A 117 2.71 -8.48 14.09
N THR A 118 3.39 -7.98 13.07
CA THR A 118 4.73 -8.43 12.68
C THR A 118 5.78 -7.37 12.98
N GLU A 119 6.90 -7.79 13.55
CA GLU A 119 8.06 -6.92 13.80
C GLU A 119 9.11 -7.10 12.69
N SER A 120 9.60 -5.99 12.15
CA SER A 120 10.65 -5.94 11.14
C SER A 120 11.83 -5.09 11.64
N LEU A 121 13.02 -5.69 11.65
CA LEU A 121 14.24 -5.08 12.20
C LEU A 121 14.88 -4.03 11.27
N LEU A 122 14.58 -4.08 9.97
CA LEU A 122 15.10 -3.21 8.91
C LEU A 122 16.62 -3.33 8.69
N LEU A 123 17.45 -2.86 9.61
CA LEU A 123 18.91 -2.89 9.48
C LEU A 123 19.58 -3.38 10.77
N PRO A 124 20.70 -4.12 10.67
CA PRO A 124 21.42 -4.59 11.84
C PRO A 124 21.91 -3.42 12.69
N GLY A 125 21.75 -3.50 14.01
CA GLY A 125 22.26 -2.49 14.95
C GLY A 125 21.42 -1.21 15.07
N LEU A 126 20.25 -1.13 14.42
CA LEU A 126 19.27 -0.10 14.70
C LEU A 126 18.36 -0.52 15.86
N TRP A 127 18.09 0.43 16.76
CA TRP A 127 17.09 0.25 17.82
C TRP A 127 15.66 0.45 17.30
N GLN A 128 15.50 1.28 16.27
CA GLN A 128 14.20 1.52 15.65
C GLN A 128 13.81 0.36 14.75
N LYS A 129 12.63 -0.18 15.00
CA LYS A 129 11.99 -1.26 14.25
C LYS A 129 10.68 -0.77 13.63
N ALA A 130 10.23 -1.46 12.60
CA ALA A 130 8.89 -1.28 12.06
C ALA A 130 7.96 -2.38 12.60
N LEU A 131 6.76 -1.99 13.02
CA LEU A 131 5.65 -2.89 13.32
C LEU A 131 4.63 -2.79 12.21
N PHE A 132 4.16 -3.93 11.72
CA PHE A 132 3.09 -4.02 10.74
C PHE A 132 1.87 -4.68 11.36
N LEU A 133 0.78 -3.93 11.48
CA LEU A 133 -0.50 -4.46 11.87
C LEU A 133 -1.30 -4.78 10.61
N THR A 134 -1.39 -6.06 10.24
CA THR A 134 -1.96 -6.52 8.97
C THR A 134 -3.27 -7.27 9.21
N GLY A 135 -4.35 -6.81 8.58
CA GLY A 135 -5.64 -7.49 8.55
C GLY A 135 -5.83 -8.27 7.26
N ILE A 136 -6.07 -9.58 7.36
CA ILE A 136 -6.18 -10.51 6.24
C ILE A 136 -7.56 -11.17 6.24
N PRO A 137 -8.46 -10.84 5.29
CA PRO A 137 -9.79 -11.42 5.25
C PRO A 137 -9.79 -12.79 4.58
N PHE A 138 -10.64 -13.70 5.06
CA PHE A 138 -10.97 -14.96 4.36
C PHE A 138 -12.04 -14.78 3.28
N SER A 139 -12.34 -13.54 2.88
CA SER A 139 -13.33 -13.23 1.86
C SER A 139 -12.71 -12.36 0.78
N LYS A 140 -12.88 -12.76 -0.49
CA LYS A 140 -12.48 -11.99 -1.67
C LYS A 140 -13.19 -10.64 -1.80
N ARG A 141 -14.24 -10.40 -0.99
CA ARG A 141 -14.99 -9.14 -0.94
C ARG A 141 -14.28 -8.03 -0.18
N TYR A 142 -13.16 -8.33 0.47
CA TYR A 142 -12.40 -7.39 1.30
C TYR A 142 -10.95 -7.40 0.85
N ILE A 143 -10.27 -6.28 1.05
CA ILE A 143 -8.88 -6.12 0.65
C ILE A 143 -7.99 -6.25 1.90
N VAL A 144 -6.86 -6.93 1.75
CA VAL A 144 -5.80 -6.94 2.77
C VAL A 144 -5.32 -5.50 3.00
N ARG A 145 -5.12 -5.16 4.26
CA ARG A 145 -4.58 -3.86 4.68
C ARG A 145 -3.53 -4.06 5.75
N SER A 146 -2.48 -3.26 5.70
CA SER A 146 -1.51 -3.17 6.77
C SER A 146 -1.28 -1.72 7.18
N TRP A 147 -0.98 -1.49 8.44
CA TRP A 147 -0.58 -0.19 8.96
C TRP A 147 0.79 -0.30 9.61
N GLY A 148 1.71 0.56 9.20
CA GLY A 148 3.09 0.58 9.70
C GLY A 148 3.26 1.53 10.89
N PHE A 149 4.00 1.11 11.91
CA PHE A 149 4.34 1.92 13.07
C PHE A 149 5.82 1.80 13.42
N TRP A 150 6.48 2.91 13.76
CA TRP A 150 7.79 2.91 14.37
C TRP A 150 7.72 2.48 15.84
N MET A 151 8.56 1.53 16.20
CA MET A 151 8.86 1.17 17.58
C MET A 151 10.35 1.42 17.82
N GLY A 152 10.68 2.46 18.59
CA GLY A 152 12.07 2.88 18.83
C GLY A 152 12.53 2.61 20.26
N ILE A 153 11.91 3.27 21.22
CA ILE A 153 12.28 3.21 22.64
C ILE A 153 11.31 2.27 23.35
N PRO A 154 11.76 1.32 24.21
CA PRO A 154 10.90 0.34 24.89
C PRO A 154 9.74 0.92 25.73
N LEU A 155 9.74 2.23 26.00
CA LEU A 155 8.74 2.93 26.80
C LEU A 155 7.90 3.93 25.98
N ALA A 156 8.22 4.12 24.71
CA ALA A 156 7.47 5.01 23.84
C ALA A 156 6.34 4.25 23.14
N ASN A 157 5.18 4.90 23.03
CA ASN A 157 4.10 4.36 22.22
C ASN A 157 4.53 4.26 20.75
N PRO A 158 4.09 3.21 20.02
CA PRO A 158 4.30 3.13 18.59
C PRO A 158 3.76 4.37 17.88
N SER A 159 4.51 4.88 16.91
CA SER A 159 4.11 6.06 16.11
C SER A 159 3.89 5.66 14.67
N TRP A 160 2.80 6.11 14.05
CA TRP A 160 2.47 5.73 12.67
C TRP A 160 3.55 6.20 11.68
N ILE A 161 3.84 5.35 10.69
CA ILE A 161 4.75 5.64 9.58
C ILE A 161 3.93 6.24 8.43
N GLY A 162 4.09 7.55 8.20
CA GLY A 162 3.33 8.28 7.18
C GLY A 162 3.58 9.79 7.24
N PRO A 163 2.84 10.62 6.50
CA PRO A 163 1.71 10.26 5.62
C PRO A 163 2.11 9.87 4.20
N ARG A 164 3.33 10.19 3.77
CA ARG A 164 3.82 9.88 2.41
C ARG A 164 3.72 8.38 2.12
N HIS A 165 3.40 7.98 0.90
CA HIS A 165 3.28 6.56 0.50
C HIS A 165 2.36 5.72 1.41
N THR A 166 1.24 6.32 1.85
CA THR A 166 0.14 5.60 2.48
C THR A 166 -1.15 5.79 1.69
N ASN A 167 -2.04 4.79 1.74
CA ASN A 167 -3.29 4.80 1.00
C ASN A 167 -4.26 5.83 1.57
N LEU A 168 -5.02 6.45 0.67
CA LEU A 168 -6.18 7.25 1.02
C LEU A 168 -7.40 6.36 1.22
N PRO A 169 -8.28 6.66 2.19
CA PRO A 169 -8.09 7.60 3.30
C PRO A 169 -7.42 6.95 4.53
N ASP A 170 -7.33 5.63 4.58
CA ASP A 170 -7.10 4.89 5.81
C ASP A 170 -5.65 4.89 6.31
N GLY A 171 -4.72 5.56 5.62
CA GLY A 171 -3.31 5.63 6.01
C GLY A 171 -2.62 4.27 6.08
N SER A 172 -3.19 3.25 5.41
CA SER A 172 -2.57 1.93 5.29
C SER A 172 -1.36 1.98 4.36
N VAL A 173 -0.48 1.00 4.46
CA VAL A 173 0.76 0.91 3.67
C VAL A 173 0.44 0.86 2.16
N CYS A 174 1.03 1.78 1.39
CA CYS A 174 1.02 1.75 -0.07
C CYS A 174 2.38 1.21 -0.56
N ALA A 175 2.54 -0.11 -0.56
CA ALA A 175 3.80 -0.76 -0.95
C ALA A 175 3.79 -1.34 -2.37
N PHE A 176 2.60 -1.56 -2.95
CA PHE A 176 2.39 -2.13 -4.29
C PHE A 176 0.98 -1.80 -4.78
N GLU A 177 0.75 -1.84 -6.10
CA GLU A 177 -0.58 -1.71 -6.68
C GLU A 177 -1.19 -3.12 -6.84
N PRO A 178 -2.33 -3.47 -6.20
CA PRO A 178 -2.90 -4.81 -6.26
C PRO A 178 -3.13 -5.40 -7.66
N ARG A 179 -3.17 -4.55 -8.70
CA ARG A 179 -3.38 -4.94 -10.09
C ARG A 179 -2.10 -5.10 -10.91
N ASP A 180 -0.95 -4.59 -10.47
CA ASP A 180 0.32 -4.81 -11.16
C ASP A 180 0.84 -6.25 -11.00
N GLY A 181 0.23 -7.01 -10.09
CA GLY A 181 0.54 -8.40 -9.84
C GLY A 181 1.80 -8.64 -8.99
N THR A 182 2.35 -7.59 -8.37
CA THR A 182 3.41 -7.69 -7.36
C THR A 182 2.99 -8.60 -6.20
N TRP A 183 1.73 -8.49 -5.77
CA TRP A 183 1.12 -9.42 -4.82
C TRP A 183 -0.40 -9.46 -4.99
N LYS A 184 -0.97 -10.66 -4.91
CA LYS A 184 -2.41 -10.91 -5.03
C LYS A 184 -2.94 -11.67 -3.82
N LEU A 185 -4.24 -11.56 -3.59
CA LEU A 185 -4.89 -12.34 -2.55
C LEU A 185 -4.73 -13.85 -2.83
N GLY A 186 -4.20 -14.58 -1.86
CA GLY A 186 -3.74 -15.96 -2.00
C GLY A 186 -2.27 -16.09 -2.44
N ASP A 187 -1.48 -15.03 -2.48
CA ASP A 187 -0.02 -15.14 -2.55
C ASP A 187 0.59 -15.19 -1.15
N SER A 188 1.90 -15.47 -1.09
CA SER A 188 2.63 -15.67 0.16
C SER A 188 2.53 -14.47 1.10
N LEU A 189 2.18 -14.73 2.35
CA LEU A 189 2.17 -13.76 3.43
C LEU A 189 3.57 -13.32 3.84
N VAL A 190 4.59 -14.19 3.72
CA VAL A 190 5.99 -13.79 3.94
C VAL A 190 6.39 -12.74 2.91
N THR A 191 6.12 -12.99 1.63
CA THR A 191 6.36 -12.01 0.57
C THR A 191 5.62 -10.71 0.85
N LEU A 192 4.35 -10.76 1.28
CA LEU A 192 3.61 -9.54 1.63
C LEU A 192 4.31 -8.70 2.70
N ILE A 193 4.79 -9.33 3.78
CA ILE A 193 5.52 -8.63 4.84
C ILE A 193 6.86 -8.11 4.32
N ASP A 194 7.56 -8.83 3.45
CA ASP A 194 8.78 -8.33 2.79
C ASP A 194 8.52 -7.02 2.02
N LEU A 195 7.40 -6.92 1.29
CA LEU A 195 6.99 -5.68 0.60
C LEU A 195 6.85 -4.52 1.60
N TYR A 196 6.19 -4.77 2.73
CA TYR A 196 6.01 -3.78 3.78
C TYR A 196 7.32 -3.41 4.47
N THR A 197 8.21 -4.37 4.69
CA THR A 197 9.56 -4.16 5.22
C THR A 197 10.37 -3.23 4.30
N LEU A 198 10.34 -3.46 2.98
CA LEU A 198 10.99 -2.56 2.01
C LEU A 198 10.38 -1.16 2.06
N TRP A 199 9.05 -1.06 2.10
CA TRP A 199 8.35 0.22 2.23
C TRP A 199 8.79 0.99 3.49
N ALA A 200 8.88 0.33 4.65
CA ALA A 200 9.36 0.96 5.88
C ALA A 200 10.84 1.38 5.77
N LEU A 201 11.69 0.58 5.12
CA LEU A 201 13.07 0.99 4.87
C LEU A 201 13.14 2.27 4.01
N ARG A 202 12.30 2.41 2.97
CA ARG A 202 12.22 3.65 2.18
C ARG A 202 11.80 4.84 3.04
N HIS A 203 10.89 4.64 3.98
CA HIS A 203 10.54 5.67 4.98
C HIS A 203 11.70 6.00 5.92
N LEU A 204 12.48 5.03 6.36
CA LEU A 204 13.67 5.26 7.16
C LEU A 204 14.71 6.07 6.37
N HIS A 205 14.93 5.73 5.09
CA HIS A 205 15.79 6.51 4.20
C HIS A 205 15.28 7.95 4.05
N LEU A 206 13.97 8.13 3.87
CA LEU A 206 13.33 9.45 3.84
C LEU A 206 13.57 10.23 5.14
N GLN A 207 13.47 9.60 6.31
CA GLN A 207 13.73 10.28 7.59
C GLN A 207 15.19 10.74 7.73
N VAL A 208 16.14 9.92 7.28
CA VAL A 208 17.57 10.14 7.47
C VAL A 208 18.18 11.07 6.41
N PHE A 209 17.82 10.89 5.15
CA PHE A 209 18.37 11.63 4.01
C PHE A 209 17.42 12.69 3.47
N HIS A 210 16.22 12.80 4.05
CA HIS A 210 15.15 13.67 3.57
C HIS A 210 14.78 13.41 2.11
N ARG A 211 15.02 12.21 1.57
CA ARG A 211 14.79 11.89 0.16
C ARG A 211 14.21 10.48 0.06
N TRP A 212 13.18 10.31 -0.76
CA TRP A 212 12.63 9.00 -1.09
C TRP A 212 13.54 8.30 -2.10
N PRO A 213 14.00 7.07 -1.80
CA PRO A 213 14.81 6.31 -2.72
C PRO A 213 13.94 5.51 -3.70
N GLY A 214 14.39 5.46 -4.95
CA GLY A 214 13.75 4.73 -6.03
C GLY A 214 12.54 5.44 -6.64
N ARG A 215 11.89 4.70 -7.54
CA ARG A 215 10.68 5.16 -8.23
C ARG A 215 9.50 5.26 -7.29
N GLN A 216 8.55 6.08 -7.70
CA GLN A 216 7.32 6.34 -6.98
C GLN A 216 6.24 6.74 -7.97
N VAL A 217 4.99 6.55 -7.55
CA VAL A 217 3.80 7.00 -8.28
C VAL A 217 3.01 7.93 -7.39
N ALA A 218 2.62 9.08 -7.94
CA ALA A 218 1.80 10.08 -7.28
C ALA A 218 0.85 10.70 -8.30
N HIS A 219 -0.42 10.31 -8.22
CA HIS A 219 -1.42 10.65 -9.22
C HIS A 219 -1.88 12.11 -9.09
N PHE A 220 -1.89 12.66 -7.88
CA PHE A 220 -2.41 14.00 -7.61
C PHE A 220 -1.30 15.06 -7.76
N VAL A 221 -1.64 16.18 -8.39
CA VAL A 221 -0.72 17.34 -8.49
C VAL A 221 -0.35 17.85 -7.11
N HIS A 222 -1.33 17.92 -6.20
CA HIS A 222 -1.11 18.35 -4.83
C HIS A 222 -0.06 17.48 -4.12
N GLU A 223 -0.20 16.16 -4.20
CA GLU A 223 0.75 15.19 -3.64
C GLU A 223 2.16 15.37 -4.22
N ARG A 224 2.30 15.49 -5.54
CA ARG A 224 3.61 15.71 -6.17
C ARG A 224 4.27 17.01 -5.69
N LEU A 225 3.50 18.09 -5.53
CA LEU A 225 4.01 19.37 -5.05
C LEU A 225 4.43 19.36 -3.59
N THR A 226 3.75 18.59 -2.75
CA THR A 226 3.99 18.59 -1.29
C THR A 226 4.94 17.49 -0.84
N GLU A 227 5.00 16.37 -1.54
CA GLU A 227 5.72 15.17 -1.10
C GLU A 227 6.98 14.87 -1.92
N ILE A 228 7.07 15.27 -3.21
CA ILE A 228 8.18 14.91 -4.09
C ILE A 228 9.22 16.03 -4.18
N LYS A 229 10.50 15.69 -3.95
CA LYS A 229 11.62 16.63 -4.12
C LYS A 229 12.08 16.73 -5.56
N GLN A 230 12.72 17.85 -5.89
CA GLN A 230 13.19 18.14 -7.25
C GLN A 230 14.16 17.08 -7.78
N ASP A 231 14.99 16.51 -6.92
CA ASP A 231 16.03 15.53 -7.23
C ASP A 231 15.56 14.07 -7.14
N GLU A 232 14.30 13.82 -6.77
CA GLU A 232 13.69 12.49 -6.75
C GLU A 232 13.05 12.17 -8.11
N PHE A 233 12.88 10.88 -8.43
CA PHE A 233 12.12 10.45 -9.60
C PHE A 233 10.71 11.01 -9.58
N CYS A 234 10.25 11.45 -10.75
CA CYS A 234 8.94 12.03 -10.91
C CYS A 234 7.83 10.98 -10.75
N GLY A 235 6.80 11.31 -9.96
CA GLY A 235 5.65 10.43 -9.69
C GLY A 235 4.73 10.10 -10.87
N CYS A 236 5.08 10.51 -12.09
CA CYS A 236 4.29 10.29 -13.30
C CYS A 236 4.70 9.04 -14.10
N GLY A 237 5.72 8.30 -13.64
CA GLY A 237 6.25 7.10 -14.32
C GLY A 237 7.40 7.38 -15.29
N SER A 238 7.82 8.63 -15.47
CA SER A 238 9.00 8.97 -16.29
C SER A 238 10.32 8.62 -15.59
N ASP A 239 11.38 8.35 -16.35
CA ASP A 239 12.76 8.19 -15.83
C ASP A 239 13.43 9.51 -15.40
N ARG A 240 12.71 10.64 -15.47
CA ARG A 240 13.24 11.96 -15.15
C ARG A 240 12.96 12.32 -13.70
N ASN A 241 13.83 13.16 -13.14
CA ASN A 241 13.61 13.77 -11.85
C ASN A 241 12.42 14.74 -11.90
N TYR A 242 11.73 14.92 -10.77
CA TYR A 242 10.53 15.74 -10.67
C TYR A 242 10.76 17.19 -11.09
N GLY A 243 11.88 17.80 -10.67
CA GLY A 243 12.23 19.18 -11.00
C GLY A 243 12.31 19.42 -12.50
N ASP A 244 12.82 18.44 -13.25
CA ASP A 244 12.96 18.52 -14.70
C ASP A 244 11.71 18.05 -15.46
N CYS A 245 10.83 17.28 -14.80
CA CYS A 245 9.70 16.62 -15.43
C CYS A 245 8.39 17.39 -15.25
N CYS A 246 7.66 17.13 -14.16
CA CYS A 246 6.30 17.65 -13.97
C CYS A 246 6.26 18.92 -13.12
N GLN A 247 7.33 19.28 -12.39
CA GLN A 247 7.28 20.37 -11.42
C GLN A 247 6.79 21.70 -12.02
N ASN A 248 7.31 22.11 -13.18
CA ASN A 248 6.90 23.37 -13.81
C ASN A 248 5.41 23.36 -14.20
N ARG A 249 4.90 22.23 -14.69
CA ARG A 249 3.47 22.08 -15.02
C ARG A 249 2.61 22.11 -13.75
N ASP A 250 3.05 21.40 -12.72
CA ASP A 250 2.34 21.29 -11.45
C ASP A 250 2.30 22.66 -10.73
N LEU A 251 3.39 23.44 -10.76
CA LEU A 251 3.44 24.80 -10.19
C LEU A 251 2.51 25.79 -10.88
N ASN A 252 2.22 25.59 -12.17
CA ASN A 252 1.27 26.41 -12.93
C ASN A 252 -0.19 25.98 -12.73
N SER A 253 -0.45 24.93 -11.95
CA SER A 253 -1.80 24.44 -11.66
C SER A 253 -2.47 25.24 -10.54
N ASN A 254 -3.81 25.25 -10.49
CA ASN A 254 -4.55 25.87 -9.39
C ASN A 254 -4.38 25.06 -8.09
N ARG A 255 -3.42 25.46 -7.26
CA ARG A 255 -3.04 24.72 -6.04
C ARG A 255 -4.18 24.51 -5.05
N LEU A 256 -5.12 25.45 -4.95
CA LEU A 256 -6.28 25.31 -4.05
C LEU A 256 -7.23 24.23 -4.57
N GLN A 257 -7.53 24.23 -5.87
CA GLN A 257 -8.37 23.22 -6.49
C GLN A 257 -7.74 21.83 -6.39
N GLU A 258 -6.44 21.71 -6.60
CA GLU A 258 -5.72 20.44 -6.47
C GLU A 258 -5.68 19.94 -5.02
N ALA A 259 -5.57 20.84 -4.03
CA ALA A 259 -5.67 20.49 -2.61
C ALA A 259 -7.07 19.98 -2.24
N ILE A 260 -8.12 20.67 -2.70
CA ILE A 260 -9.52 20.24 -2.48
C ILE A 260 -9.73 18.85 -3.08
N ARG A 261 -9.35 18.67 -4.36
CA ARG A 261 -9.44 17.37 -5.03
C ARG A 261 -8.73 16.27 -4.27
N PHE A 262 -7.55 16.53 -3.71
CA PHE A 262 -6.81 15.54 -2.92
C PHE A 262 -7.53 15.19 -1.61
N ILE A 263 -8.04 16.19 -0.89
CA ILE A 263 -8.75 16.03 0.39
C ILE A 263 -10.11 15.36 0.22
N ASP A 264 -10.76 15.48 -0.95
CA ASP A 264 -12.02 14.78 -1.26
C ASP A 264 -11.88 13.25 -1.21
N PHE A 265 -10.65 12.73 -1.35
CA PHE A 265 -10.34 11.30 -1.14
C PHE A 265 -10.07 10.94 0.33
N GLY A 266 -10.17 11.92 1.23
CA GLY A 266 -9.95 11.84 2.67
C GLY A 266 -8.54 12.20 3.10
N VAL A 267 -8.29 12.14 4.41
CA VAL A 267 -6.97 12.42 5.00
C VAL A 267 -6.33 11.10 5.38
N ARG A 268 -5.11 10.84 4.89
CA ARG A 268 -4.31 9.66 5.21
C ARG A 268 -4.09 9.57 6.72
N THR A 269 -4.89 8.76 7.41
CA THR A 269 -4.76 8.54 8.86
C THR A 269 -5.25 7.14 9.21
N PRO A 270 -4.48 6.36 10.00
CA PRO A 270 -4.96 5.08 10.51
C PRO A 270 -6.30 5.24 11.23
N PRO A 271 -7.29 4.36 10.96
CA PRO A 271 -8.56 4.40 11.68
C PRO A 271 -8.34 4.23 13.18
N LYS A 272 -9.16 4.89 13.99
CA LYS A 272 -9.10 4.78 15.46
C LYS A 272 -9.05 3.33 15.99
N PRO A 273 -9.84 2.37 15.46
CA PRO A 273 -9.73 0.97 15.88
C PRO A 273 -8.33 0.38 15.68
N VAL A 274 -7.60 0.79 14.64
CA VAL A 274 -6.22 0.34 14.38
C VAL A 274 -5.24 0.96 15.38
N THR A 275 -5.37 2.27 15.64
CA THR A 275 -4.51 2.95 16.62
C THR A 275 -4.78 2.48 18.05
N ASP A 276 -6.02 2.17 18.40
CA ASP A 276 -6.37 1.62 19.71
C ASP A 276 -5.85 0.17 19.84
N PHE A 277 -5.91 -0.61 18.76
CA PHE A 277 -5.38 -1.97 18.75
C PHE A 277 -3.86 -1.99 18.97
N ILE A 278 -3.08 -1.19 18.26
CA ILE A 278 -1.62 -1.22 18.43
C ILE A 278 -1.17 -0.83 19.85
N LEU A 279 -1.98 -0.05 20.57
CA LEU A 279 -1.71 0.36 21.96
C LEU A 279 -2.20 -0.66 22.98
N THR A 280 -3.38 -1.26 22.77
CA THR A 280 -4.04 -2.12 23.76
C THR A 280 -3.83 -3.60 23.52
N LEU A 281 -3.41 -3.98 22.30
CA LEU A 281 -3.31 -5.35 21.82
C LEU A 281 -4.64 -6.14 21.83
N HIS A 282 -5.76 -5.42 21.79
CA HIS A 282 -7.10 -6.00 21.63
C HIS A 282 -7.59 -5.80 20.20
N PRO A 283 -7.71 -6.87 19.39
CA PRO A 283 -8.08 -6.75 17.98
C PRO A 283 -9.54 -6.30 17.81
N PRO A 284 -9.83 -5.31 16.94
CA PRO A 284 -11.18 -5.01 16.52
C PRO A 284 -11.69 -6.14 15.62
N LYS A 285 -13.00 -6.15 15.36
CA LYS A 285 -13.58 -7.04 14.34
C LYS A 285 -13.02 -6.66 12.97
N LEU A 286 -12.44 -7.64 12.30
CA LEU A 286 -11.67 -7.44 11.07
C LEU A 286 -12.49 -6.71 9.98
N LEU A 287 -13.71 -7.19 9.72
CA LEU A 287 -14.55 -6.67 8.63
C LEU A 287 -15.18 -5.29 8.93
N GLU A 288 -15.09 -4.79 10.17
CA GLU A 288 -15.49 -3.42 10.52
C GLU A 288 -14.39 -2.41 10.16
N VAL A 289 -13.15 -2.87 9.98
CA VAL A 289 -11.99 -2.02 9.66
C VAL A 289 -11.61 -2.13 8.19
N LEU A 290 -11.65 -3.34 7.61
CA LEU A 290 -11.19 -3.55 6.24
C LEU A 290 -12.14 -2.96 5.19
N PRO A 291 -11.62 -2.28 4.16
CA PRO A 291 -12.44 -1.80 3.05
C PRO A 291 -12.92 -2.98 2.20
N LYS A 292 -14.15 -2.84 1.69
CA LYS A 292 -14.69 -3.78 0.71
C LYS A 292 -13.98 -3.60 -0.63
N SER A 293 -13.66 -4.71 -1.29
CA SER A 293 -13.29 -4.70 -2.70
C SER A 293 -14.50 -4.26 -3.52
N LYS A 294 -14.34 -3.23 -4.36
CA LYS A 294 -15.32 -2.94 -5.40
C LYS A 294 -15.21 -4.01 -6.49
N ILE A 295 -15.98 -5.10 -6.34
CA ILE A 295 -16.15 -6.12 -7.39
C ILE A 295 -17.18 -5.57 -8.37
N GLY A 296 -16.75 -5.13 -9.55
CA GLY A 296 -17.67 -4.98 -10.68
C GLY A 296 -18.21 -6.37 -11.06
N ILE A 297 -19.49 -6.46 -11.41
CA ILE A 297 -20.12 -7.68 -11.94
C ILE A 297 -19.51 -7.97 -13.32
N ARG A 298 -18.31 -8.54 -13.30
CA ARG A 298 -17.45 -9.11 -14.36
C ARG A 298 -16.04 -9.00 -13.81
N GLY A 299 -15.53 -10.08 -13.20
CA GLY A 299 -14.12 -10.48 -13.10
C GLY A 299 -13.01 -9.50 -12.70
N ASP A 300 -13.26 -8.21 -12.55
CA ASP A 300 -12.25 -7.15 -12.56
C ASP A 300 -12.36 -6.34 -11.27
N ILE A 301 -11.26 -6.30 -10.53
CA ILE A 301 -11.12 -5.52 -9.29
C ILE A 301 -10.97 -4.05 -9.69
N SER A 302 -12.03 -3.27 -9.48
CA SER A 302 -12.05 -1.84 -9.81
C SER A 302 -11.78 -0.95 -8.60
N LEU A 303 -10.52 -0.63 -8.29
CA LEU A 303 -10.21 0.64 -7.64
C LEU A 303 -10.45 1.75 -8.68
N GLU A 304 -11.61 2.40 -8.58
CA GLU A 304 -11.85 3.65 -9.29
C GLU A 304 -11.03 4.76 -8.61
N ILE A 305 -9.92 5.12 -9.23
CA ILE A 305 -9.48 6.52 -9.22
C ILE A 305 -10.52 7.24 -10.09
N GLY A 306 -11.43 7.97 -9.45
CA GLY A 306 -12.50 8.70 -10.14
C GLY A 306 -11.90 9.67 -11.16
N SER A 307 -12.08 9.35 -12.44
CA SER A 307 -11.76 10.25 -13.54
C SER A 307 -12.98 11.13 -13.82
N HIS A 308 -12.92 12.37 -13.31
CA HIS A 308 -13.69 13.53 -13.78
C HIS A 308 -12.77 14.74 -13.90
#